data_AF-A0A973GPU9-F1
#
_entry.id   AF-A0A973GPU9-F1
#
_cell.length_a   1.000
_cell.length_b   1.000
_cell.length_c   1.000
_cell.angle_alpha   90.00
_cell.angle_beta   90.00
_cell.angle_gamma   90.00
#
_symmetry.space_group_name_H-M   'P 1'
#
loop_
_entity.id
_entity.type
_entity.pdbx_description
1 polymer ?
#
loop_
_entity_poly.entity_id
_entity_poly.type
_entity_poly.pdbx_seq_one_letter_code
_entity_poly.pdbx_strand_id
1 'polypeptide(L)'
;MHMSDHYLTDLPASNTAPLQMFRGSVAGFLFCVFRRPVARRVLAVAALIAAAHAPETARATELASLNFTVVHPAERWSSAPRVRETYDTYNVHGTSIPELRAGLSRNGVRMNNGDIYDALTSWDVKWEYDYDRSHGGCSVDDFRAVVDVTIRYPRLVSNDNVPAPVAVAWDDYLRSLIRHEQDHRDIAVAAAERLIRAATALLPAATCADLDRAVEVLGRAFMKQLTLDQQTYDAETNHGAMQGAVLPEHSSAP
;
A
#
# COMPACT_ATOMS: atom_id res chain seq x y z
N MET A 1 1.25 12.03 -19.29
CA MET A 1 0.08 11.67 -20.12
C MET A 1 -1.05 11.36 -19.14
N HIS A 2 -2.08 12.21 -19.05
CA HIS A 2 -3.13 12.09 -18.03
C HIS A 2 -4.17 11.08 -18.54
N MET A 3 -4.19 9.88 -17.97
CA MET A 3 -5.26 8.91 -18.22
C MET A 3 -6.16 8.90 -16.98
N SER A 4 -7.07 9.86 -16.94
CA SER A 4 -8.14 9.95 -15.96
C SER A 4 -9.35 9.20 -16.50
N ASP A 5 -9.26 7.88 -16.60
CA ASP A 5 -10.44 7.07 -16.88
C ASP A 5 -11.12 6.74 -15.56
N HIS A 6 -12.35 7.23 -15.40
CA HIS A 6 -13.24 6.97 -14.29
C HIS A 6 -13.54 5.45 -14.20
N TYR A 7 -12.73 4.71 -13.44
CA TYR A 7 -12.95 3.27 -13.21
C TYR A 7 -14.08 2.96 -12.19
N LEU A 8 -14.76 3.98 -11.66
CA LEU A 8 -15.62 3.84 -10.48
C LEU A 8 -17.11 3.57 -10.74
N THR A 9 -17.51 3.29 -11.98
CA THR A 9 -18.94 3.06 -12.29
C THR A 9 -19.31 1.64 -12.70
N ASP A 10 -18.35 0.80 -13.11
CA ASP A 10 -18.70 -0.47 -13.74
C ASP A 10 -17.98 -1.67 -13.08
N LEU A 11 -18.68 -2.30 -12.14
CA LEU A 11 -18.39 -3.68 -11.70
C LEU A 11 -19.31 -4.63 -12.49
N PRO A 12 -18.85 -5.32 -13.56
CA PRO A 12 -19.63 -6.37 -14.19
C PRO A 12 -19.54 -7.68 -13.37
N ALA A 13 -20.67 -8.38 -13.30
CA ALA A 13 -20.87 -9.62 -12.56
C ALA A 13 -19.85 -10.73 -12.91
N SER A 14 -19.28 -11.37 -11.88
CA SER A 14 -18.33 -12.47 -12.00
C SER A 14 -19.02 -13.79 -12.35
N ASN A 15 -18.67 -14.39 -13.50
CA ASN A 15 -18.93 -15.79 -13.81
C ASN A 15 -17.71 -16.62 -13.38
N THR A 16 -17.88 -17.48 -12.38
CA THR A 16 -16.83 -18.36 -11.85
C THR A 16 -16.70 -19.65 -12.65
N ALA A 17 -15.50 -19.96 -13.13
CA ALA A 17 -15.07 -21.31 -13.52
C ALA A 17 -13.67 -21.60 -12.95
N PRO A 18 -13.39 -22.80 -12.41
CA PRO A 18 -12.20 -23.07 -11.62
C PRO A 18 -10.96 -23.40 -12.47
N LEU A 19 -9.81 -22.82 -12.13
CA LEU A 19 -8.48 -23.19 -12.66
C LEU A 19 -7.88 -24.35 -11.85
N GLN A 20 -7.48 -25.41 -12.55
CA GLN A 20 -6.80 -26.58 -12.00
C GLN A 20 -5.31 -26.31 -11.75
N MET A 21 -4.83 -26.78 -10.58
CA MET A 21 -3.43 -26.74 -10.15
C MET A 21 -2.52 -27.61 -11.04
N PHE A 22 -1.41 -27.04 -11.50
CA PHE A 22 -0.26 -27.81 -11.99
C PHE A 22 0.75 -28.05 -10.85
N ARG A 23 1.03 -29.32 -10.56
CA ARG A 23 2.08 -29.76 -9.63
C ARG A 23 3.44 -29.76 -10.33
N GLY A 24 4.41 -29.06 -9.76
CA GLY A 24 5.82 -29.10 -10.17
C GLY A 24 6.56 -30.33 -9.63
N SER A 25 7.53 -30.81 -10.39
CA SER A 25 8.50 -31.85 -10.00
C SER A 25 9.90 -31.23 -9.98
N VAL A 26 10.60 -31.35 -8.86
CA VAL A 26 11.98 -30.84 -8.67
C VAL A 26 12.91 -32.04 -8.61
N ALA A 27 13.87 -32.12 -9.54
CA ALA A 27 14.99 -33.04 -9.48
C ALA A 27 16.30 -32.24 -9.53
N GLY A 28 17.17 -32.51 -8.57
CA GLY A 28 18.33 -31.70 -8.23
C GLY A 28 19.54 -31.85 -9.14
N PHE A 29 20.49 -30.93 -8.94
CA PHE A 29 21.88 -31.09 -9.38
C PHE A 29 22.85 -30.56 -8.32
N LEU A 30 23.99 -31.21 -8.32
CA LEU A 30 25.04 -31.28 -7.31
C LEU A 30 25.73 -29.96 -6.93
N PHE A 31 26.19 -29.98 -5.68
CA PHE A 31 27.30 -29.26 -5.06
C PHE A 31 28.41 -28.75 -5.99
N CYS A 32 28.71 -27.45 -5.88
CA CYS A 32 30.05 -26.92 -6.03
C CYS A 32 30.29 -25.88 -4.91
N VAL A 33 31.10 -26.27 -3.92
CA VAL A 33 31.53 -25.42 -2.79
C VAL A 33 32.59 -24.44 -3.30
N PHE A 34 32.22 -23.19 -3.53
CA PHE A 34 33.20 -22.11 -3.65
C PHE A 34 33.50 -21.51 -2.28
N ARG A 35 34.70 -21.84 -1.81
CA ARG A 35 35.37 -21.43 -0.59
C ARG A 35 35.62 -19.91 -0.63
N ARG A 36 34.97 -19.15 0.25
CA ARG A 36 35.28 -17.72 0.49
C ARG A 36 36.69 -17.60 1.11
N PRO A 37 37.59 -16.73 0.62
CA PRO A 37 38.76 -16.35 1.38
C PRO A 37 38.35 -15.34 2.46
N VAL A 38 38.18 -15.81 3.69
CA VAL A 38 38.25 -14.96 4.88
C VAL A 38 39.72 -14.85 5.26
N ALA A 39 40.34 -13.71 4.96
CA ALA A 39 41.63 -13.29 5.52
C ALA A 39 41.37 -11.92 6.19
N ARG A 40 41.34 -11.87 7.53
CA ARG A 40 42.47 -11.54 8.43
C ARG A 40 42.87 -10.06 8.27
N ARG A 41 42.93 -9.20 9.29
CA ARG A 41 43.16 -9.39 10.73
C ARG A 41 42.83 -8.08 11.49
N VAL A 42 42.55 -8.29 12.77
CA VAL A 42 42.47 -7.37 13.91
C VAL A 42 43.73 -6.52 14.10
N LEU A 43 43.57 -5.24 14.45
CA LEU A 43 44.45 -4.34 15.26
C LEU A 43 43.70 -2.99 15.39
N ALA A 44 43.51 -2.32 16.53
CA ALA A 44 43.89 -2.50 17.92
C ALA A 44 42.90 -1.66 18.79
N VAL A 45 42.34 -2.24 19.85
CA VAL A 45 41.75 -1.47 20.96
C VAL A 45 42.57 -1.81 22.19
N ALA A 46 43.63 -1.04 22.42
CA ALA A 46 44.39 -1.05 23.66
C ALA A 46 45.26 0.22 23.75
N ALA A 47 44.72 1.27 24.36
CA ALA A 47 45.53 2.33 25.01
C ALA A 47 44.62 3.22 25.88
N LEU A 48 44.07 2.68 26.96
CA LEU A 48 43.46 3.47 28.04
C LEU A 48 43.80 2.88 29.42
N ILE A 49 45.07 2.57 29.67
CA ILE A 49 45.66 2.50 31.02
C ILE A 49 47.09 3.04 30.91
N ALA A 50 47.44 3.96 31.81
CA ALA A 50 48.72 4.68 31.97
C ALA A 50 48.84 6.05 31.27
N ALA A 51 48.16 7.06 31.82
CA ALA A 51 48.61 8.45 31.77
C ALA A 51 48.06 9.25 32.98
N ALA A 52 48.24 8.72 34.19
CA ALA A 52 48.29 9.55 35.38
C ALA A 52 49.77 9.91 35.60
N HIS A 53 50.08 11.19 35.79
CA HIS A 53 51.41 11.77 36.09
C HIS A 53 52.30 12.23 34.91
N ALA A 54 51.77 12.88 33.88
CA ALA A 54 52.59 13.66 32.94
C ALA A 54 52.11 15.14 32.87
N PRO A 55 53.03 16.12 32.82
CA PRO A 55 52.71 17.54 32.92
C PRO A 55 52.03 18.10 31.66
N GLU A 56 51.17 19.09 31.89
CA GLU A 56 50.10 19.60 31.04
C GLU A 56 50.58 20.55 29.91
N THR A 57 51.64 20.24 29.17
CA THR A 57 52.12 21.11 28.07
C THR A 57 52.72 20.34 26.87
N ALA A 58 52.07 19.27 26.41
CA ALA A 58 52.41 18.64 25.13
C ALA A 58 51.22 17.80 24.60
N ARG A 59 50.12 18.45 24.20
CA ARG A 59 48.98 17.82 23.50
C ARG A 59 48.54 18.61 22.25
N ALA A 60 49.51 19.21 21.57
CA ALA A 60 49.39 19.67 20.19
C ALA A 60 50.67 19.18 19.54
N THR A 61 50.66 18.16 18.70
CA THR A 61 50.18 18.15 17.32
C THR A 61 50.22 16.71 16.84
N GLU A 62 49.38 16.36 15.87
CA GLU A 62 49.38 15.11 15.07
C GLU A 62 48.12 14.23 15.24
N LEU A 63 46.95 14.81 14.98
CA LEU A 63 45.76 14.10 14.47
C LEU A 63 44.98 15.05 13.54
N ALA A 64 45.67 15.64 12.56
CA ALA A 64 45.06 16.56 11.60
C ALA A 64 45.37 16.14 10.16
N SER A 65 45.08 14.88 9.82
CA SER A 65 45.11 14.40 8.43
C SER A 65 44.44 13.03 8.28
N LEU A 66 43.22 12.90 8.78
CA LEU A 66 42.29 11.88 8.31
C LEU A 66 41.11 12.60 7.66
N ASN A 67 41.26 12.91 6.38
CA ASN A 67 40.14 13.31 5.53
C ASN A 67 39.29 12.07 5.28
N PHE A 68 38.42 11.72 6.24
CA PHE A 68 37.36 10.76 5.98
C PHE A 68 36.31 11.47 5.11
N THR A 69 36.35 11.26 3.81
CA THR A 69 35.19 11.57 2.97
C THR A 69 34.06 10.69 3.46
N VAL A 70 33.13 11.26 4.22
CA VAL A 70 31.82 10.68 4.40
C VAL A 70 31.22 10.62 2.99
N VAL A 71 31.26 9.45 2.37
CA VAL A 71 30.45 9.19 1.17
C VAL A 71 29.04 9.11 1.69
N HIS A 72 28.32 10.24 1.63
CA HIS A 72 26.88 10.23 1.84
C HIS A 72 26.32 9.28 0.78
N PRO A 73 25.65 8.17 1.15
CA PRO A 73 24.94 7.39 0.15
C PRO A 73 24.00 8.35 -0.57
N ALA A 74 24.06 8.36 -1.91
CA ALA A 74 23.09 9.09 -2.71
C ALA A 74 21.70 8.75 -2.17
N GLU A 75 20.90 9.78 -1.85
CA GLU A 75 19.55 9.62 -1.34
C GLU A 75 18.82 8.62 -2.23
N ARG A 76 18.61 7.41 -1.68
CA ARG A 76 17.88 6.38 -2.39
C ARG A 76 16.43 6.80 -2.33
N TRP A 77 15.96 7.40 -3.42
CA TRP A 77 14.56 7.77 -3.59
C TRP A 77 13.66 6.59 -3.21
N SER A 78 12.65 6.88 -2.38
CA SER A 78 11.76 5.87 -1.86
C SER A 78 11.01 5.20 -3.00
N SER A 79 11.12 3.88 -3.12
CA SER A 79 10.33 3.06 -4.04
C SER A 79 8.85 2.92 -3.63
N ALA A 80 8.41 3.67 -2.61
CA ALA A 80 7.04 3.66 -2.13
C ALA A 80 6.21 4.72 -2.84
N PRO A 81 4.94 4.43 -3.20
CA PRO A 81 4.06 5.42 -3.77
C PRO A 81 3.73 6.51 -2.75
N ARG A 82 3.48 7.72 -3.24
CA ARG A 82 2.86 8.79 -2.43
C ARG A 82 1.39 8.45 -2.27
N VAL A 83 0.87 8.45 -1.04
CA VAL A 83 -0.56 8.23 -0.78
C VAL A 83 -1.22 9.53 -0.36
N ARG A 84 -2.39 9.84 -0.92
CA ARG A 84 -3.24 10.96 -0.50
C ARG A 84 -4.60 10.41 -0.11
N GLU A 85 -5.01 10.67 1.13
CA GLU A 85 -6.28 10.16 1.67
C GLU A 85 -7.24 11.31 1.95
N THR A 86 -8.48 11.13 1.52
CA THR A 86 -9.63 12.00 1.85
C THR A 86 -10.68 11.16 2.56
N TYR A 87 -11.27 11.72 3.62
CA TYR A 87 -12.31 11.05 4.40
C TYR A 87 -13.60 11.85 4.35
N ASP A 88 -14.64 11.23 3.83
CA ASP A 88 -15.99 11.78 3.80
C ASP A 88 -16.88 11.03 4.79
N THR A 89 -17.88 11.72 5.35
CA THR A 89 -18.86 11.07 6.20
C THR A 89 -20.28 11.47 5.85
N TYR A 90 -21.23 10.60 6.18
CA TYR A 90 -22.64 10.93 6.18
C TYR A 90 -23.28 10.58 7.52
N ASN A 91 -24.26 11.38 7.91
CA ASN A 91 -24.90 11.24 9.21
C ASN A 91 -25.92 10.09 9.21
N VAL A 92 -25.89 9.31 10.28
CA VAL A 92 -26.89 8.31 10.64
C VAL A 92 -27.49 8.70 11.99
N HIS A 93 -28.80 8.64 12.09
CA HIS A 93 -29.55 9.00 13.30
C HIS A 93 -30.37 7.80 13.76
N GLY A 94 -30.52 7.64 15.07
CA GLY A 94 -31.35 6.60 15.66
C GLY A 94 -30.89 6.24 17.07
N THR A 95 -31.79 5.62 17.81
CA THR A 95 -31.55 5.08 19.17
C THR A 95 -31.79 3.57 19.24
N SER A 96 -32.11 2.95 18.11
CA SER A 96 -32.29 1.51 17.97
C SER A 96 -31.62 0.98 16.71
N ILE A 97 -31.25 -0.30 16.73
CA ILE A 97 -30.61 -0.98 15.60
C ILE A 97 -31.41 -0.86 14.29
N PRO A 98 -32.74 -1.05 14.26
CA PRO A 98 -33.53 -0.84 13.04
C PRO A 98 -33.48 0.59 12.49
N GLU A 99 -33.47 1.60 13.37
CA GLU A 99 -33.34 3.00 12.94
C GLU A 99 -31.97 3.28 12.30
N LEU A 100 -30.90 2.75 12.91
CA LEU A 100 -29.54 2.89 12.39
C LEU A 100 -29.40 2.20 11.03
N ARG A 101 -29.92 0.97 10.88
CA ARG A 101 -29.93 0.25 9.61
C ARG A 101 -30.73 0.99 8.54
N ALA A 102 -31.90 1.51 8.89
CA ALA A 102 -32.70 2.31 7.97
C ALA A 102 -31.99 3.62 7.57
N GLY A 103 -31.23 4.25 8.47
CA GLY A 103 -30.39 5.41 8.16
C GLY A 103 -29.27 5.07 7.19
N LEU A 104 -28.62 3.92 7.36
CA LEU A 104 -27.58 3.42 6.48
C LEU A 104 -28.12 3.11 5.08
N SER A 105 -29.24 2.39 4.96
CA SER A 105 -29.87 2.13 3.65
C SER A 105 -30.36 3.40 2.94
N ARG A 106 -30.70 4.47 3.67
CA ARG A 106 -31.12 5.75 3.06
C ARG A 106 -29.94 6.59 2.56
N ASN A 107 -28.85 6.62 3.31
CA ASN A 107 -27.76 7.58 3.13
C ASN A 107 -26.44 6.96 2.61
N GLY A 108 -26.38 5.63 2.52
CA GLY A 108 -25.26 4.88 1.98
C GLY A 108 -24.98 5.15 0.51
N VAL A 109 -23.95 4.50 -0.01
CA VAL A 109 -23.46 4.69 -1.38
C VAL A 109 -24.23 3.78 -2.31
N ARG A 110 -25.01 4.39 -3.21
CA ARG A 110 -25.79 3.66 -4.22
C ARG A 110 -24.93 3.42 -5.46
N MET A 111 -24.79 2.16 -5.84
CA MET A 111 -24.06 1.72 -7.03
C MET A 111 -24.99 1.64 -8.24
N ASN A 112 -24.40 1.54 -9.43
CA ASN A 112 -25.13 1.49 -10.70
C ASN A 112 -26.02 0.25 -10.86
N ASN A 113 -25.67 -0.85 -10.20
CA ASN A 113 -26.49 -2.07 -10.16
C ASN A 113 -27.69 -1.97 -9.21
N GLY A 114 -27.83 -0.86 -8.47
CA GLY A 114 -28.91 -0.62 -7.50
C GLY A 114 -28.56 -0.99 -6.07
N ASP A 115 -27.43 -1.66 -5.82
CA ASP A 115 -26.97 -2.01 -4.48
C ASP A 115 -26.61 -0.75 -3.68
N ILE A 116 -26.76 -0.84 -2.37
CA ILE A 116 -26.42 0.23 -1.43
C ILE A 116 -25.40 -0.33 -0.45
N TYR A 117 -24.21 0.28 -0.43
CA TYR A 117 -23.14 -0.05 0.50
C TYR A 117 -23.05 1.00 1.61
N ASP A 118 -22.72 0.54 2.81
CA ASP A 118 -22.65 1.42 3.98
C ASP A 118 -21.38 2.29 3.99
N ALA A 119 -20.34 1.86 3.29
CA ALA A 119 -19.12 2.63 3.06
C ALA A 119 -18.61 2.33 1.65
N LEU A 120 -17.66 3.16 1.20
CA LEU A 120 -16.95 2.92 -0.05
C LEU A 120 -15.55 3.53 0.02
N THR A 121 -14.56 2.75 -0.38
CA THR A 121 -13.21 3.19 -0.70
C THR A 121 -13.05 3.32 -2.20
N SER A 122 -12.90 4.55 -2.66
CA SER A 122 -12.54 4.90 -4.03
C SER A 122 -11.05 5.13 -4.13
N TRP A 123 -10.43 4.68 -5.21
CA TRP A 123 -8.98 4.79 -5.42
C TRP A 123 -8.66 5.18 -6.86
N ASP A 124 -7.54 5.85 -7.04
CA ASP A 124 -6.97 6.21 -8.35
C ASP A 124 -5.44 6.18 -8.25
N VAL A 125 -4.79 5.52 -9.21
CA VAL A 125 -3.32 5.39 -9.24
C VAL A 125 -2.78 6.11 -10.45
N LYS A 126 -2.02 7.18 -10.19
CA LYS A 126 -1.35 8.00 -11.19
C LYS A 126 0.14 7.74 -11.16
N TRP A 127 0.80 7.82 -12.31
CA TRP A 127 2.25 7.70 -12.37
C TRP A 127 2.88 8.65 -13.38
N GLU A 128 4.15 8.95 -13.13
CA GLU A 128 5.03 9.72 -13.99
C GLU A 128 6.47 9.21 -13.83
N TYR A 129 7.30 9.46 -14.83
CA TYR A 129 8.71 9.03 -14.80
C TYR A 129 9.53 9.93 -15.72
N ASP A 130 10.83 9.94 -15.48
CA ASP A 130 11.84 10.59 -16.28
C ASP A 130 12.56 9.58 -17.18
N TYR A 131 13.38 10.06 -18.12
CA TYR A 131 14.11 9.21 -19.05
C TYR A 131 15.60 9.21 -18.77
N ASP A 132 16.20 8.02 -18.68
CA ASP A 132 17.63 7.86 -18.87
C ASP A 132 17.96 7.54 -20.33
N ARG A 133 18.81 8.38 -20.94
CA ARG A 133 19.26 8.29 -22.34
C ARG A 133 20.76 8.04 -22.49
N SER A 134 21.47 7.75 -21.40
CA SER A 134 22.93 7.72 -21.35
C SER A 134 23.59 6.60 -22.19
N HIS A 135 22.84 5.56 -22.56
CA HIS A 135 23.39 4.34 -23.18
C HIS A 135 22.90 4.07 -24.61
N GLY A 136 22.46 5.10 -25.36
CA GLY A 136 22.02 4.94 -26.75
C GLY A 136 20.64 4.29 -26.92
N GLY A 137 19.92 4.10 -25.81
CA GLY A 137 18.51 3.72 -25.75
C GLY A 137 17.77 4.61 -24.75
N CYS A 138 16.54 4.24 -24.39
CA CYS A 138 15.72 4.97 -23.44
C CYS A 138 15.23 4.02 -22.33
N SER A 139 15.53 4.35 -21.08
CA SER A 139 15.13 3.59 -19.90
C SER A 139 14.29 4.45 -18.96
N VAL A 140 13.50 3.81 -18.10
CA VAL A 140 12.76 4.48 -17.03
C VAL A 140 13.77 4.98 -15.99
N ASP A 141 13.69 6.27 -15.66
CA ASP A 141 14.36 6.88 -14.51
C ASP A 141 13.31 7.56 -13.62
N ASP A 142 13.59 7.65 -12.32
CA ASP A 142 12.72 8.29 -11.30
C ASP A 142 11.20 8.05 -11.47
N PHE A 143 10.80 6.77 -11.51
CA PHE A 143 9.39 6.40 -11.61
C PHE A 143 8.65 6.67 -10.30
N ARG A 144 7.64 7.54 -10.35
CA ARG A 144 6.85 8.00 -9.21
C ARG A 144 5.39 7.60 -9.41
N ALA A 145 4.78 7.03 -8.38
CA ALA A 145 3.34 6.77 -8.36
C ALA A 145 2.67 7.52 -7.20
N VAL A 146 1.44 7.98 -7.45
CA VAL A 146 0.55 8.60 -6.47
C VAL A 146 -0.72 7.78 -6.40
N VAL A 147 -1.13 7.41 -5.20
CA VAL A 147 -2.42 6.75 -4.93
C VAL A 147 -3.32 7.76 -4.23
N ASP A 148 -4.33 8.24 -4.96
CA ASP A 148 -5.38 9.09 -4.39
C ASP A 148 -6.50 8.15 -3.89
N VAL A 149 -6.84 8.24 -2.61
CA VAL A 149 -7.85 7.41 -1.94
C VAL A 149 -8.90 8.31 -1.30
N THR A 150 -10.17 8.01 -1.53
CA THR A 150 -11.29 8.63 -0.83
C THR A 150 -12.11 7.56 -0.14
N ILE A 151 -12.29 7.69 1.17
CA ILE A 151 -13.08 6.75 1.95
C ILE A 151 -14.29 7.46 2.53
N ARG A 152 -15.49 6.94 2.26
CA ARG A 152 -16.74 7.47 2.78
C ARG A 152 -17.32 6.55 3.85
N TYR A 153 -17.51 7.06 5.06
CA TYR A 153 -18.03 6.31 6.20
C TYR A 153 -19.36 6.83 6.73
N PRO A 154 -20.16 5.98 7.39
CA PRO A 154 -21.26 6.46 8.18
C PRO A 154 -20.78 7.01 9.53
N ARG A 155 -21.44 8.07 10.01
CA ARG A 155 -21.19 8.67 11.31
C ARG A 155 -22.49 8.68 12.11
N LEU A 156 -22.51 8.00 13.24
CA LEU A 156 -23.62 8.11 14.19
C LEU A 156 -23.63 9.51 14.79
N VAL A 157 -24.71 10.24 14.54
CA VAL A 157 -24.99 11.48 15.26
C VAL A 157 -25.59 11.07 16.59
N SER A 158 -24.77 11.18 17.64
CA SER A 158 -25.23 10.93 18.99
C SER A 158 -26.09 12.09 19.47
N ASN A 159 -27.31 11.77 19.87
CA ASN A 159 -28.11 12.56 20.78
C ASN A 159 -27.95 11.88 22.15
N ASP A 160 -28.08 12.57 23.29
CA ASP A 160 -27.82 12.06 24.66
C ASP A 160 -28.63 10.79 25.09
N ASN A 161 -29.32 10.12 24.17
CA ASN A 161 -30.28 9.04 24.38
C ASN A 161 -29.97 7.72 23.63
N VAL A 162 -28.79 7.52 23.02
CA VAL A 162 -28.47 6.21 22.40
C VAL A 162 -28.23 5.17 23.52
N PRO A 163 -29.00 4.07 23.61
CA PRO A 163 -28.81 3.04 24.63
C PRO A 163 -27.44 2.37 24.50
N ALA A 164 -26.81 2.04 25.63
CA ALA A 164 -25.47 1.45 25.65
C ALA A 164 -25.31 0.19 24.75
N PRO A 165 -26.26 -0.77 24.73
CA PRO A 165 -26.15 -1.92 23.83
C PRO A 165 -26.16 -1.55 22.34
N VAL A 166 -26.87 -0.48 21.96
CA VAL A 166 -26.93 0.01 20.57
C VAL A 166 -25.64 0.72 20.20
N ALA A 167 -25.07 1.52 21.12
CA ALA A 167 -23.79 2.18 20.91
C ALA A 167 -22.65 1.15 20.73
N VAL A 168 -22.60 0.11 21.57
CA VAL A 168 -21.59 -0.96 21.45
C VAL A 168 -21.71 -1.68 20.10
N ALA A 169 -22.93 -2.07 19.70
CA ALA A 169 -23.15 -2.71 18.41
C ALA A 169 -22.76 -1.82 17.23
N TRP A 170 -23.01 -0.51 17.31
CA TRP A 170 -22.58 0.45 16.31
C TRP A 170 -21.05 0.54 16.22
N ASP A 171 -20.36 0.65 17.36
CA ASP A 171 -18.91 0.81 17.41
C ASP A 171 -18.18 -0.44 16.90
N ASP A 172 -18.68 -1.63 17.22
CA ASP A 172 -18.12 -2.90 16.74
C ASP A 172 -18.30 -3.07 15.22
N TYR A 173 -19.49 -2.74 14.72
CA TYR A 173 -19.77 -2.68 13.29
C TYR A 173 -18.87 -1.67 12.58
N LEU A 174 -18.80 -0.42 13.07
CA LEU A 174 -18.06 0.65 12.42
C LEU A 174 -16.55 0.37 12.41
N ARG A 175 -16.00 -0.20 13.48
CA ARG A 175 -14.60 -0.62 13.54
C ARG A 175 -14.27 -1.64 12.46
N SER A 176 -15.15 -2.62 12.29
CA SER A 176 -14.99 -3.68 11.29
C SER A 176 -15.15 -3.14 9.87
N LEU A 177 -16.11 -2.24 9.66
CA LEU A 177 -16.30 -1.53 8.40
C LEU A 177 -15.09 -0.67 8.04
N ILE A 178 -14.55 0.12 8.99
CA ILE A 178 -13.33 0.91 8.79
C ILE A 178 -12.17 0.02 8.37
N ARG A 179 -11.98 -1.12 9.04
CA ARG A 179 -10.95 -2.09 8.68
C ARG A 179 -11.13 -2.62 7.26
N HIS A 180 -12.35 -2.99 6.88
CA HIS A 180 -12.65 -3.48 5.52
C HIS A 180 -12.26 -2.46 4.45
N GLU A 181 -12.63 -1.20 4.65
CA GLU A 181 -12.29 -0.10 3.74
C GLU A 181 -10.78 0.22 3.71
N GLN A 182 -10.09 0.13 4.85
CA GLN A 182 -8.63 0.31 4.91
C GLN A 182 -7.89 -0.78 4.13
N ASP A 183 -8.36 -2.02 4.17
CA ASP A 183 -7.79 -3.12 3.41
C ASP A 183 -7.92 -2.86 1.88
N HIS A 184 -9.05 -2.28 1.40
CA HIS A 184 -9.17 -1.83 0.00
C HIS A 184 -8.12 -0.77 -0.36
N ARG A 185 -7.89 0.20 0.53
CA ARG A 185 -6.82 1.20 0.36
C ARG A 185 -5.45 0.52 0.26
N ASP A 186 -5.17 -0.47 1.10
CA ASP A 186 -3.88 -1.15 1.13
C ASP A 186 -3.63 -1.99 -0.12
N ILE A 187 -4.68 -2.57 -0.70
CA ILE A 187 -4.61 -3.26 -2.00
C ILE A 187 -4.18 -2.30 -3.11
N ALA A 188 -4.75 -1.09 -3.16
CA ALA A 188 -4.37 -0.07 -4.15
C ALA A 188 -2.91 0.38 -3.99
N VAL A 189 -2.46 0.58 -2.75
CA VAL A 189 -1.07 0.95 -2.46
C VAL A 189 -0.09 -0.15 -2.82
N ALA A 190 -0.40 -1.41 -2.47
CA ALA A 190 0.41 -2.56 -2.85
C ALA A 190 0.50 -2.72 -4.37
N ALA A 191 -0.58 -2.45 -5.11
CA ALA A 191 -0.55 -2.46 -6.57
C ALA A 191 0.37 -1.38 -7.16
N ALA A 192 0.32 -0.15 -6.64
CA ALA A 192 1.20 0.93 -7.06
C ALA A 192 2.68 0.61 -6.77
N GLU A 193 3.00 0.01 -5.63
CA GLU A 193 4.35 -0.47 -5.33
C GLU A 193 4.83 -1.54 -6.33
N ARG A 194 3.96 -2.48 -6.70
CA ARG A 194 4.28 -3.50 -7.71
C ARG A 194 4.52 -2.86 -9.08
N LEU A 195 3.73 -1.84 -9.44
CA LEU A 195 3.92 -1.08 -10.68
C LEU A 195 5.28 -0.36 -10.70
N ILE A 196 5.66 0.35 -9.62
CA ILE A 196 6.97 1.02 -9.51
C ILE A 196 8.10 0.00 -9.75
N ARG A 197 8.06 -1.14 -9.07
CA ARG A 197 9.07 -2.20 -9.22
C ARG A 197 9.12 -2.77 -10.63
N ALA A 198 7.97 -2.98 -11.26
CA ALA A 198 7.91 -3.53 -12.61
C ALA A 198 8.40 -2.53 -13.66
N ALA A 199 8.02 -1.26 -13.55
CA ALA A 199 8.41 -0.21 -14.50
C ALA A 199 9.92 0.08 -14.44
N THR A 200 10.49 0.13 -13.23
CA THR A 200 11.95 0.32 -13.03
C THR A 200 12.79 -0.86 -13.49
N ALA A 201 12.18 -2.04 -13.67
CA ALA A 201 12.84 -3.24 -14.17
C ALA A 201 12.72 -3.43 -15.70
N LEU A 202 12.04 -2.51 -16.40
CA LEU A 202 11.96 -2.56 -17.87
C LEU A 202 13.35 -2.44 -18.48
N LEU A 203 13.61 -3.28 -19.50
CA LEU A 203 14.83 -3.17 -20.28
C LEU A 203 14.83 -1.86 -21.09
N PRO A 204 16.02 -1.29 -21.38
CA PRO A 204 16.12 -0.12 -22.25
C PRO A 204 15.44 -0.37 -23.59
N ALA A 205 14.59 0.56 -24.03
CA ALA A 205 13.96 0.55 -25.34
C ALA A 205 14.84 1.29 -26.37
N ALA A 206 14.65 1.00 -27.66
CA ALA A 206 15.38 1.69 -28.73
C ALA A 206 15.04 3.18 -28.81
N THR A 207 13.79 3.55 -28.54
CA THR A 207 13.33 4.94 -28.51
C THR A 207 12.48 5.19 -27.25
N CYS A 208 12.41 6.44 -26.81
CA CYS A 208 11.54 6.79 -25.67
C CYS A 208 10.05 6.60 -25.99
N ALA A 209 9.65 6.75 -27.25
CA ALA A 209 8.27 6.45 -27.65
C ALA A 209 7.94 4.95 -27.49
N ASP A 210 8.90 4.06 -27.73
CA ASP A 210 8.72 2.62 -27.48
C ASP A 210 8.69 2.32 -25.98
N LEU A 211 9.52 3.00 -25.19
CA LEU A 211 9.46 2.92 -23.73
C LEU A 211 8.09 3.36 -23.21
N ASP A 212 7.57 4.49 -23.69
CA ASP A 212 6.26 5.01 -23.28
C ASP A 212 5.14 4.02 -23.55
N ARG A 213 5.15 3.39 -24.73
CA ARG A 213 4.19 2.33 -25.06
C ARG A 213 4.34 1.14 -24.11
N ALA A 214 5.56 0.75 -23.75
CA ALA A 214 5.80 -0.36 -22.83
C ALA A 214 5.29 -0.04 -21.41
N VAL A 215 5.60 1.14 -20.88
CA VAL A 215 5.11 1.60 -19.57
C VAL A 215 3.59 1.70 -19.57
N GLU A 216 2.99 2.20 -20.63
CA GLU A 216 1.54 2.35 -20.77
C GLU A 216 0.82 0.99 -20.84
N VAL A 217 1.36 0.02 -21.60
CA VAL A 217 0.85 -1.36 -21.60
C VAL A 217 0.96 -1.99 -20.21
N LEU A 218 2.10 -1.78 -19.52
CA LEU A 218 2.33 -2.27 -18.17
C LEU A 218 1.32 -1.66 -17.18
N GLY A 219 1.16 -0.33 -17.19
CA GLY A 219 0.25 0.41 -16.33
C GLY A 219 -1.18 -0.08 -16.46
N ARG A 220 -1.70 -0.22 -17.70
CA ARG A 220 -3.05 -0.77 -17.94
C ARG A 220 -3.22 -2.19 -17.41
N ALA A 221 -2.21 -3.04 -17.58
CA ALA A 221 -2.26 -4.40 -17.05
C ALA A 221 -2.35 -4.40 -15.51
N PHE A 222 -1.59 -3.52 -14.85
CA PHE A 222 -1.64 -3.34 -13.40
C PHE A 222 -2.98 -2.77 -12.92
N MET A 223 -3.56 -1.79 -13.62
CA MET A 223 -4.87 -1.23 -13.25
C MET A 223 -5.98 -2.29 -13.38
N LYS A 224 -5.95 -3.08 -14.45
CA LYS A 224 -6.88 -4.21 -14.62
C LYS A 224 -6.74 -5.22 -13.49
N GLN A 225 -5.51 -5.59 -13.13
CA GLN A 225 -5.28 -6.53 -12.03
C GLN A 225 -5.73 -5.94 -10.69
N LEU A 226 -5.46 -4.67 -10.43
CA LEU A 226 -5.93 -3.99 -9.23
C LEU A 226 -7.46 -4.03 -9.12
N THR A 227 -8.20 -3.75 -10.20
CA THR A 227 -9.66 -3.90 -10.20
C THR A 227 -10.10 -5.31 -9.83
N LEU A 228 -9.45 -6.35 -10.36
CA LEU A 228 -9.76 -7.74 -10.04
C LEU A 228 -9.40 -8.10 -8.58
N ASP A 229 -8.28 -7.59 -8.06
CA ASP A 229 -7.86 -7.80 -6.67
C ASP A 229 -8.90 -7.20 -5.72
N GLN A 230 -9.42 -5.99 -6.01
CA GLN A 230 -10.47 -5.35 -5.20
C GLN A 230 -11.77 -6.15 -5.21
N GLN A 231 -12.22 -6.59 -6.40
CA GLN A 231 -13.42 -7.43 -6.55
C GLN A 231 -13.29 -8.78 -5.83
N THR A 232 -12.10 -9.38 -5.92
CA THR A 232 -11.82 -10.65 -5.25
C THR A 232 -11.88 -10.48 -3.74
N TYR A 233 -11.28 -9.40 -3.22
CA TYR A 233 -11.31 -9.09 -1.80
C TYR A 233 -12.73 -8.85 -1.26
N ASP A 234 -13.56 -8.11 -2.01
CA ASP A 234 -14.99 -7.97 -1.73
C ASP A 234 -15.70 -9.33 -1.66
N ALA A 235 -15.49 -10.18 -2.67
CA ALA A 235 -16.13 -11.50 -2.75
C ALA A 235 -15.69 -12.43 -1.60
N GLU A 236 -14.39 -12.44 -1.27
CA GLU A 236 -13.81 -13.28 -0.21
C GLU A 236 -14.26 -12.85 1.19
N THR A 237 -14.48 -11.55 1.40
CA THR A 237 -14.92 -11.02 2.69
C THR A 237 -16.44 -10.89 2.80
N ASN A 238 -17.17 -11.20 1.73
CA ASN A 238 -18.60 -10.91 1.56
C ASN A 238 -18.88 -9.42 1.90
N HIS A 239 -18.18 -8.52 1.21
CA HIS A 239 -18.23 -7.06 1.42
C HIS A 239 -18.02 -6.68 2.89
N GLY A 240 -17.00 -7.27 3.52
CA GLY A 240 -16.65 -7.03 4.92
C GLY A 240 -17.49 -7.78 5.96
N ALA A 241 -18.57 -8.47 5.56
CA ALA A 241 -19.42 -9.18 6.51
C ALA A 241 -18.66 -10.29 7.27
N MET A 242 -17.76 -11.02 6.60
CA MET A 242 -16.90 -12.03 7.24
C MET A 242 -15.85 -11.42 8.18
N GLN A 243 -15.65 -10.09 8.10
CA GLN A 243 -14.74 -9.33 8.95
C GLN A 243 -15.47 -8.66 10.12
N GLY A 244 -16.78 -8.89 10.26
CA GLY A 244 -17.62 -8.32 11.32
C GLY A 244 -18.28 -6.98 10.96
N ALA A 245 -18.20 -6.53 9.70
CA ALA A 245 -18.86 -5.31 9.23
C ALA A 245 -20.39 -5.50 9.04
N VAL A 246 -21.03 -6.15 10.00
CA VAL A 246 -22.47 -6.41 10.03
C VAL A 246 -23.06 -5.72 11.25
N LEU A 247 -23.93 -4.74 11.03
CA LEU A 247 -24.79 -4.30 12.13
C LEU A 247 -25.86 -5.40 12.32
N PRO A 248 -26.00 -5.97 13.54
CA PRO A 248 -27.00 -7.01 13.78
C PRO A 248 -28.42 -6.50 13.50
N GLU A 249 -29.41 -7.38 13.41
CA GLU A 249 -30.82 -6.96 13.21
C GLU A 249 -31.47 -6.47 14.52
N HIS A 250 -30.97 -6.95 15.66
CA HIS A 250 -31.43 -6.61 17.00
C HIS A 250 -30.24 -6.39 17.93
N SER A 251 -30.39 -5.53 18.95
CA SER A 251 -29.38 -5.43 19.99
C SER A 251 -29.39 -6.70 20.82
N SER A 252 -28.25 -7.39 20.94
CA SER A 252 -28.09 -8.46 21.92
C SER A 252 -28.22 -7.84 23.31
N ALA A 253 -29.36 -8.03 23.97
CA ALA A 253 -29.50 -7.67 25.37
C ALA A 253 -28.69 -8.67 26.22
N PRO A 254 -27.91 -8.23 27.22
CA PRO A 254 -27.56 -9.08 28.34
C PRO A 254 -28.78 -9.42 29.20
#